data_AF-A0AA39CQ40-F1
#
_entry.id   AF-A0AA39CQ40-F1
#
_cell.length_a   1.000
_cell.length_b   1.000
_cell.length_c   1.000
_cell.angle_alpha   90.00
_cell.angle_beta   90.00
_cell.angle_gamma   90.00
#
_symmetry.space_group_name_H-M   'P 1'
#
loop_
_entity.id
_entity.type
_entity.pdbx_description
1 polymer ?
#
loop_
_entity_poly.entity_id
_entity_poly.type
_entity_poly.pdbx_seq_one_letter_code
_entity_poly.pdbx_strand_id
1 'polypeptide(L)'
;MAYKAKFGIKKREKGINVTPFVDVLLVVLVIFILTSNASIPGIEVNLPKASNSTALEKPKTKAITIDPSGQVFLDAYPVTMAELEDRLRTERATSPDFPVIVRGDAQVQYARVVEVLDLLRRLELAQVGLEPGTRGRQLLVTIALVLAALLVLGTAVWWLLFKDTASTRRPVVQPPMLALPPPPPPPPPPEKPPEPETPPEETVPEPEPLDQPTPAEEPTPTPDNADPVTMDADAQAGGDNFGIQSGSGGGSSGVGRGGAGNASYGRYLGYLMQQAISRDARVKRLAFQLQVNVWLAPDGRLEKVELVRGSGNEEADVAVLDALRQIGKVDQMPPASLDFPARVLIQGRRPGA
;
A
#
# COMPACT_ATOMS: atom_id res chain seq x y z
N MET A 1 21.14 -77.63 -12.89
CA MET A 1 21.25 -76.43 -12.04
C MET A 1 20.31 -75.36 -12.59
N ALA A 2 19.26 -74.98 -11.85
CA ALA A 2 18.26 -74.00 -12.28
C ALA A 2 18.54 -72.64 -11.64
N TYR A 3 18.69 -71.59 -12.44
CA TYR A 3 19.00 -70.24 -11.98
C TYR A 3 17.69 -69.51 -11.61
N LYS A 4 17.49 -69.24 -10.32
CA LYS A 4 16.29 -68.58 -9.78
C LYS A 4 16.46 -67.05 -9.84
N ALA A 5 15.89 -66.42 -10.86
CA ALA A 5 15.88 -64.96 -10.99
C ALA A 5 14.96 -64.33 -9.91
N LYS A 6 15.55 -63.53 -9.01
CA LYS A 6 14.81 -62.70 -8.05
C LYS A 6 14.35 -61.41 -8.75
N PHE A 7 13.07 -61.35 -9.12
CA PHE A 7 12.42 -60.10 -9.54
C PHE A 7 12.08 -59.24 -8.33
N GLY A 8 12.83 -58.16 -8.11
CA GLY A 8 12.48 -57.11 -7.17
C GLY A 8 11.45 -56.17 -7.80
N ILE A 9 10.23 -56.12 -7.24
CA ILE A 9 9.22 -55.14 -7.63
C ILE A 9 9.66 -53.76 -7.15
N LYS A 10 10.16 -52.92 -8.05
CA LYS A 10 10.38 -51.49 -7.77
C LYS A 10 9.02 -50.80 -7.66
N LYS A 11 8.64 -50.45 -6.44
CA LYS A 11 7.48 -49.61 -6.11
C LYS A 11 7.66 -48.26 -6.82
N ARG A 12 6.90 -47.99 -7.88
CA ARG A 12 6.86 -46.65 -8.49
C ARG A 12 6.03 -45.76 -7.58
N GLU A 13 6.68 -44.87 -6.84
CA GLU A 13 5.98 -43.81 -6.13
C GLU A 13 5.36 -42.87 -7.16
N LYS A 14 4.03 -42.91 -7.25
CA LYS A 14 3.25 -42.07 -8.17
C LYS A 14 2.59 -40.97 -7.35
N GLY A 15 3.41 -40.08 -6.80
CA GLY A 15 2.96 -38.80 -6.21
C GLY A 15 3.02 -37.72 -7.30
N ILE A 16 1.97 -36.92 -7.45
CA ILE A 16 2.00 -35.74 -8.32
C ILE A 16 2.83 -34.68 -7.58
N ASN A 17 3.93 -34.22 -8.18
CA ASN A 17 4.71 -33.12 -7.64
C ASN A 17 3.92 -31.81 -7.76
N VAL A 18 3.41 -31.32 -6.63
CA VAL A 18 2.63 -30.07 -6.55
C VAL A 18 3.50 -28.82 -6.47
N THR A 19 4.77 -28.95 -6.07
CA THR A 19 5.73 -27.84 -5.96
C THR A 19 5.85 -26.98 -7.23
N PRO A 20 6.02 -27.54 -8.44
CA PRO A 20 6.06 -26.71 -9.66
C PRO A 20 4.72 -26.06 -10.01
N PHE A 21 3.59 -26.63 -9.58
CA PHE A 21 2.27 -26.04 -9.83
C PHE A 21 2.02 -24.79 -8.97
N VAL A 22 2.43 -24.83 -7.70
CA VAL A 22 2.27 -23.70 -6.78
C VAL A 22 3.09 -22.49 -7.22
N ASP A 23 4.30 -22.71 -7.77
CA ASP A 23 5.17 -21.64 -8.26
C ASP A 23 4.56 -20.89 -9.45
N VAL A 24 4.01 -21.62 -10.44
CA VAL A 24 3.32 -21.02 -11.59
C VAL A 24 2.10 -20.21 -11.16
N LEU A 25 1.35 -20.69 -10.16
CA LEU A 25 0.20 -19.96 -9.63
C LEU A 25 0.61 -18.65 -8.93
N LEU A 26 1.72 -18.66 -8.19
CA LEU A 26 2.23 -17.46 -7.51
C LEU A 26 2.73 -16.40 -8.51
N VAL A 27 3.44 -16.80 -9.57
CA VAL A 27 3.90 -15.89 -10.62
C VAL A 27 2.74 -15.19 -11.31
N VAL A 28 1.69 -15.93 -11.67
CA VAL A 28 0.48 -15.36 -12.29
C VAL A 28 -0.22 -14.36 -11.36
N LEU A 29 -0.31 -14.67 -10.07
CA LEU A 29 -0.90 -13.77 -9.06
C LEU A 29 -0.12 -12.45 -8.95
N VAL A 30 1.22 -12.51 -8.92
CA VAL A 30 2.07 -11.32 -8.84
C VAL A 30 1.91 -10.45 -10.08
N ILE A 31 1.91 -11.03 -11.28
CA ILE A 31 1.69 -10.29 -12.53
C ILE A 31 0.31 -9.62 -12.51
N PHE A 32 -0.73 -10.29 -12.00
CA PHE A 32 -2.06 -9.72 -11.87
C PHE A 32 -2.10 -8.51 -10.90
N ILE A 33 -1.47 -8.63 -9.73
CA ILE A 33 -1.39 -7.51 -8.76
C ILE A 33 -0.66 -6.30 -9.36
N LEU A 34 0.43 -6.54 -10.10
CA LEU A 34 1.22 -5.49 -10.74
C LEU A 34 0.44 -4.79 -11.87
N THR A 35 -0.27 -5.56 -12.68
CA THR A 35 -1.07 -5.01 -13.80
C THR A 35 -2.37 -4.36 -13.34
N SER A 36 -2.95 -4.81 -12.22
CA SER A 36 -4.17 -4.22 -11.64
C SER A 36 -3.96 -2.82 -11.08
N ASN A 37 -2.74 -2.47 -10.66
CA ASN A 37 -2.40 -1.12 -10.16
C ASN A 37 -1.81 -0.20 -11.23
N ALA A 38 -1.83 -0.59 -12.51
CA ALA A 38 -1.39 0.26 -13.60
C ALA A 38 -2.40 1.41 -13.83
N SER A 39 -2.35 2.42 -12.98
CA SER A 39 -3.01 3.70 -13.22
C SER A 39 -2.29 4.43 -14.36
N ILE A 40 -3.01 4.61 -15.46
CA ILE A 40 -2.62 5.55 -16.52
C ILE A 40 -2.65 6.96 -15.90
N PRO A 41 -1.60 7.79 -16.06
CA PRO A 41 -1.60 9.16 -15.54
C PRO A 41 -2.81 9.93 -16.08
N GLY A 42 -3.76 10.24 -15.20
CA GLY A 42 -4.94 11.05 -15.54
C GLY A 42 -4.57 12.52 -15.53
N ILE A 43 -4.97 13.25 -16.57
CA ILE A 43 -4.93 14.71 -16.60
C ILE A 43 -5.85 15.22 -15.49
N GLU A 44 -5.34 16.07 -14.58
CA GLU A 44 -6.17 16.72 -13.56
C GLU A 44 -7.12 17.71 -14.25
N VAL A 45 -8.39 17.32 -14.33
CA VAL A 45 -9.45 18.13 -14.88
C VAL A 45 -10.36 18.53 -13.73
N ASN A 46 -10.43 19.83 -13.42
CA ASN A 46 -11.19 20.36 -12.29
C ASN A 46 -12.70 20.24 -12.56
N LEU A 47 -13.33 19.17 -12.06
CA LEU A 47 -14.78 19.01 -12.10
C LEU A 47 -15.44 19.93 -11.04
N PRO A 48 -16.28 20.91 -11.43
CA PRO A 48 -17.07 21.65 -10.47
C PRO A 48 -18.09 20.72 -9.82
N LYS A 49 -18.06 20.64 -8.49
CA LYS A 49 -19.08 19.93 -7.71
C LYS A 49 -20.40 20.67 -7.87
N ALA A 50 -21.42 19.98 -8.39
CA ALA A 50 -22.78 20.51 -8.47
C ALA A 50 -23.31 20.76 -7.05
N SER A 51 -23.23 22.00 -6.57
CA SER A 51 -23.97 22.45 -5.41
C SER A 51 -25.43 22.67 -5.83
N ASN A 52 -26.30 21.82 -5.28
CA ASN A 52 -27.75 22.02 -5.31
C ASN A 52 -28.09 23.23 -4.45
N SER A 53 -28.21 24.40 -5.05
CA SER A 53 -29.00 25.51 -4.51
C SER A 53 -29.52 26.37 -5.65
N THR A 54 -30.84 26.39 -5.77
CA THR A 54 -31.74 27.44 -6.25
C THR A 54 -31.37 28.25 -7.49
N ALA A 55 -32.27 28.21 -8.47
CA ALA A 55 -32.24 28.94 -9.73
C ALA A 55 -31.99 30.45 -9.57
N LEU A 56 -30.80 30.88 -9.99
CA LEU A 56 -30.66 31.97 -10.95
C LEU A 56 -29.97 31.36 -12.16
N GLU A 57 -30.37 31.77 -13.36
CA GLU A 57 -29.94 31.22 -14.65
C GLU A 57 -28.44 30.89 -14.66
N LYS A 58 -28.12 29.62 -14.40
CA LYS A 58 -26.74 29.14 -14.46
C LYS A 58 -26.27 29.36 -15.90
N PRO A 59 -25.03 29.84 -16.11
CA PRO A 59 -24.49 29.95 -17.46
C PRO A 59 -24.64 28.59 -18.14
N LYS A 60 -25.28 28.57 -19.32
CA LYS A 60 -25.60 27.33 -20.03
C LYS A 60 -24.30 26.59 -20.31
N THR A 61 -24.06 25.52 -19.56
CA THR A 61 -22.88 24.67 -19.76
C THR A 61 -22.92 24.10 -21.17
N LYS A 62 -21.85 24.31 -21.93
CA LYS A 62 -21.70 23.72 -23.27
C LYS A 62 -21.03 22.37 -23.15
N ALA A 63 -21.63 21.34 -23.73
CA ALA A 63 -21.08 19.99 -23.73
C ALA A 63 -20.45 19.69 -25.09
N ILE A 64 -19.13 19.49 -25.11
CA ILE A 64 -18.38 19.03 -26.28
C ILE A 64 -18.19 17.52 -26.13
N THR A 65 -18.71 16.74 -27.06
CA THR A 65 -18.57 15.28 -27.05
C THR A 65 -17.77 14.82 -28.25
N ILE A 66 -16.82 13.91 -28.03
CA ILE A 66 -16.02 13.30 -29.08
C ILE A 66 -16.40 11.83 -29.14
N ASP A 67 -16.87 11.38 -30.30
CA ASP A 67 -17.23 9.98 -30.51
C ASP A 67 -16.00 9.13 -30.88
N PRO A 68 -16.10 7.78 -30.84
CA PRO A 68 -15.01 6.90 -31.25
C PRO A 68 -14.55 7.08 -32.71
N SER A 69 -15.40 7.64 -33.58
CA SER A 69 -15.05 7.92 -34.97
C SER A 69 -14.19 9.19 -35.13
N GLY A 70 -14.09 10.00 -34.07
CA GLY A 70 -13.38 11.29 -34.06
C GLY A 70 -14.24 12.45 -34.56
N GLN A 71 -15.55 12.25 -34.71
CA GLN A 71 -16.56 13.29 -34.92
C GLN A 71 -16.82 14.03 -33.61
N VAL A 72 -16.85 15.36 -33.70
CA VAL A 72 -17.11 16.22 -32.55
C VAL A 72 -18.54 16.72 -32.58
N PHE A 73 -19.13 16.85 -31.41
CA PHE A 73 -20.49 17.31 -31.19
C PHE A 73 -20.50 18.44 -30.16
N LEU A 74 -21.31 19.47 -30.39
CA LEU A 74 -21.59 20.55 -29.43
C LEU A 74 -23.08 20.48 -29.07
N ASP A 75 -23.39 20.28 -27.79
CA ASP A 75 -24.77 20.16 -27.28
C ASP A 75 -25.63 19.15 -28.08
N ALA A 76 -25.02 18.02 -28.47
CA ALA A 76 -25.58 16.95 -29.31
C ALA A 76 -25.68 17.23 -30.84
N TYR A 77 -25.20 18.38 -31.33
CA TYR A 77 -25.12 18.65 -32.76
C TYR A 77 -23.73 18.34 -33.30
N PRO A 78 -23.61 17.57 -34.40
CA PRO A 78 -22.31 17.33 -35.02
C PRO A 78 -21.75 18.63 -35.57
N VAL A 79 -20.48 18.89 -35.28
CA VAL A 79 -19.75 20.09 -35.72
C VAL A 79 -18.34 19.71 -36.15
N THR A 80 -17.84 20.42 -37.16
CA THR A 80 -16.42 20.39 -37.52
C THR A 80 -15.60 21.24 -36.55
N MET A 81 -14.26 21.14 -36.61
CA MET A 81 -13.38 21.99 -35.77
C MET A 81 -13.49 23.47 -36.05
N ALA A 82 -13.66 23.86 -37.32
CA ALA A 82 -13.88 25.26 -37.68
C ALA A 82 -15.22 25.76 -37.12
N GLU A 83 -16.29 24.99 -37.31
CA GLU A 83 -17.62 25.36 -36.79
C GLU A 83 -17.68 25.39 -35.26
N LEU A 84 -16.94 24.48 -34.60
CA LEU A 84 -16.83 24.48 -33.14
C LEU A 84 -16.17 25.78 -32.65
N GLU A 85 -15.09 26.22 -33.29
CA GLU A 85 -14.41 27.47 -32.95
C GLU A 85 -15.35 28.67 -33.11
N ASP A 86 -16.03 28.79 -34.24
CA ASP A 86 -16.93 29.90 -34.54
C ASP A 86 -18.11 29.96 -33.56
N ARG A 87 -18.70 28.80 -33.23
CA ARG A 87 -19.80 28.71 -32.25
C ARG A 87 -19.35 29.07 -30.85
N LEU A 88 -18.18 28.59 -30.41
CA LEU A 88 -17.64 28.92 -29.10
C LEU A 88 -17.25 30.40 -28.98
N ARG A 89 -16.72 31.01 -30.05
CA ARG A 89 -16.47 32.46 -30.10
C ARG A 89 -17.75 33.28 -29.99
N THR A 90 -18.79 32.87 -30.72
CA THR A 90 -20.11 33.52 -30.69
C THR A 90 -20.74 33.42 -29.29
N GLU A 91 -20.64 32.24 -28.66
CA GLU A 91 -21.14 32.03 -27.31
C GLU A 91 -20.32 32.84 -26.29
N ARG A 92 -18.99 32.91 -26.43
CA ARG A 92 -18.13 33.74 -25.57
C ARG A 92 -18.46 35.22 -25.66
N ALA A 93 -18.83 35.71 -26.85
CA ALA A 93 -19.29 37.09 -27.02
C ALA A 93 -20.61 37.37 -26.29
N THR A 94 -21.45 36.34 -26.11
CA THR A 94 -22.74 36.44 -25.40
C THR A 94 -22.58 36.22 -23.89
N SER A 95 -21.67 35.34 -23.48
CA SER A 95 -21.39 34.98 -22.10
C SER A 95 -19.88 34.75 -21.94
N PRO A 96 -19.11 35.65 -21.30
CA PRO A 96 -17.65 35.54 -21.25
C PRO A 96 -17.14 34.29 -20.50
N ASP A 97 -17.90 33.82 -19.50
CA ASP A 97 -17.48 32.81 -18.52
C ASP A 97 -18.38 31.57 -18.50
N PHE A 98 -18.88 31.11 -19.65
CA PHE A 98 -19.68 29.88 -19.68
C PHE A 98 -18.81 28.63 -19.45
N PRO A 99 -19.27 27.67 -18.62
CA PRO A 99 -18.55 26.43 -18.38
C PRO A 99 -18.62 25.48 -19.59
N VAL A 100 -17.54 24.74 -19.87
CA VAL A 100 -17.45 23.82 -21.02
C VAL A 100 -17.03 22.41 -20.59
N ILE A 101 -17.92 21.43 -20.72
CA ILE A 101 -17.60 20.03 -20.38
C ILE A 101 -17.12 19.31 -21.63
N VAL A 102 -15.99 18.61 -21.55
CA VAL A 102 -15.46 17.80 -22.67
C VAL A 102 -15.63 16.32 -22.33
N ARG A 103 -16.46 15.64 -23.10
CA ARG A 103 -16.75 14.20 -22.98
C ARG A 103 -16.04 13.45 -24.09
N GLY A 104 -15.31 12.40 -23.71
CA GLY A 104 -14.67 11.49 -24.66
C GLY A 104 -15.05 10.05 -24.33
N ASP A 105 -15.39 9.27 -25.35
CA ASP A 105 -15.44 7.81 -25.21
C ASP A 105 -14.03 7.25 -24.94
N ALA A 106 -13.94 6.09 -24.28
CA ALA A 106 -12.68 5.44 -23.98
C ALA A 106 -11.89 5.01 -25.24
N GLN A 107 -12.56 4.90 -26.39
CA GLN A 107 -11.96 4.54 -27.68
C GLN A 107 -11.56 5.75 -28.53
N VAL A 108 -11.76 6.98 -28.05
CA VAL A 108 -11.41 8.19 -28.81
C VAL A 108 -9.89 8.29 -29.00
N GLN A 109 -9.47 8.61 -30.22
CA GLN A 109 -8.07 8.90 -30.52
C GLN A 109 -7.59 10.10 -29.68
N TYR A 110 -6.56 9.88 -28.86
CA TYR A 110 -6.01 10.90 -27.97
C TYR A 110 -5.68 12.22 -28.68
N ALA A 111 -5.19 12.14 -29.93
CA ALA A 111 -4.91 13.31 -30.77
C ALA A 111 -6.12 14.25 -30.94
N ARG A 112 -7.32 13.70 -31.12
CA ARG A 112 -8.55 14.49 -31.28
C ARG A 112 -8.97 15.18 -29.99
N VAL A 113 -8.73 14.55 -28.86
CA VAL A 113 -8.97 15.16 -27.54
C VAL A 113 -8.04 16.34 -27.33
N VAL A 114 -6.75 16.19 -27.67
CA VAL A 114 -5.76 17.27 -27.58
C VAL A 114 -6.11 18.44 -28.50
N GLU A 115 -6.52 18.19 -29.75
CA GLU A 115 -6.97 19.25 -30.67
C GLU A 115 -8.10 20.11 -30.09
N VAL A 116 -9.10 19.47 -29.46
CA VAL A 116 -10.22 20.16 -28.83
C VAL A 116 -9.77 20.94 -27.59
N LEU A 117 -8.91 20.36 -26.76
CA LEU A 117 -8.37 21.04 -25.57
C LEU A 117 -7.51 22.25 -25.94
N ASP A 118 -6.70 22.15 -26.99
CA ASP A 118 -5.89 23.26 -27.51
C ASP A 118 -6.78 24.39 -28.02
N LEU A 119 -7.88 24.07 -28.72
CA LEU A 119 -8.85 25.05 -29.16
C LEU A 119 -9.50 25.78 -27.98
N LEU A 120 -9.91 25.05 -26.94
CA LEU A 120 -10.48 25.65 -25.72
C LEU A 120 -9.47 26.55 -25.00
N ARG A 121 -8.20 26.13 -24.94
CA ARG A 121 -7.11 26.92 -24.36
C ARG A 121 -6.86 28.20 -25.15
N ARG A 122 -6.85 28.15 -26.49
CA ARG A 122 -6.73 29.35 -27.35
C ARG A 122 -7.89 30.33 -27.14
N LEU A 123 -9.07 29.81 -26.82
CA LEU A 123 -10.25 30.60 -26.51
C LEU A 123 -10.36 30.98 -25.03
N GLU A 124 -9.35 30.69 -24.20
CA GLU A 124 -9.31 30.98 -22.75
C GLU A 124 -10.50 30.43 -21.95
N LEU A 125 -11.14 29.36 -22.43
CA LEU A 125 -12.27 28.72 -21.75
C LEU A 125 -11.73 27.74 -20.69
N ALA A 126 -11.61 28.23 -19.45
CA ALA A 126 -10.80 27.63 -18.39
C ALA A 126 -11.48 26.54 -17.53
N GLN A 127 -12.67 26.06 -17.87
CA GLN A 127 -13.41 25.08 -17.05
C GLN A 127 -13.72 23.81 -17.83
N VAL A 128 -12.71 22.96 -18.03
CA VAL A 128 -12.89 21.63 -18.62
C VAL A 128 -13.26 20.66 -17.50
N GLY A 129 -14.29 19.84 -17.73
CA GLY A 129 -14.63 18.63 -16.96
C GLY A 129 -14.49 17.43 -17.90
N LEU A 130 -13.66 16.43 -17.56
CA LEU A 130 -13.44 15.23 -18.37
C LEU A 130 -14.16 14.06 -17.72
N GLU A 131 -15.23 13.59 -18.35
CA GLU A 131 -15.98 12.41 -17.91
C GLU A 131 -15.61 11.23 -18.82
N PRO A 132 -14.81 10.25 -18.35
CA PRO A 132 -14.56 9.04 -19.11
C PRO A 132 -15.86 8.24 -19.27
N GLY A 133 -16.16 7.82 -20.51
CA GLY A 133 -17.32 6.98 -20.80
C GLY A 133 -17.38 5.77 -19.85
N THR A 134 -18.51 5.58 -19.16
CA THR A 134 -18.73 4.63 -18.06
C THR A 134 -18.70 3.14 -18.44
N ARG A 135 -18.22 2.81 -19.65
CA ARG A 135 -18.17 1.45 -20.19
C ARG A 135 -17.08 0.58 -19.55
N GLY A 136 -16.03 1.18 -18.98
CA GLY A 136 -14.96 0.45 -18.26
C GLY A 136 -15.45 -0.28 -17.01
N ARG A 137 -16.48 0.24 -16.33
CA ARG A 137 -17.03 -0.40 -15.12
C ARG A 137 -17.78 -1.69 -15.44
N GLN A 138 -18.40 -1.80 -16.62
CA GLN A 138 -19.09 -3.02 -17.06
C GLN A 138 -18.11 -4.14 -17.39
N LEU A 139 -16.97 -3.81 -18.01
CA LEU A 139 -15.90 -4.78 -18.31
C LEU A 139 -15.25 -5.32 -17.02
N LEU A 140 -15.03 -4.45 -16.02
CA LEU A 140 -14.52 -4.90 -14.72
C LEU A 140 -15.50 -5.82 -13.99
N VAL A 141 -16.80 -5.53 -14.06
CA VAL A 141 -17.84 -6.38 -13.44
C VAL A 141 -17.97 -7.72 -14.15
N THR A 142 -17.91 -7.76 -15.49
CA THR A 142 -17.97 -9.04 -16.23
C THR A 142 -16.72 -9.89 -16.00
N ILE A 143 -15.53 -9.29 -15.97
CA ILE A 143 -14.28 -10.00 -15.63
C ILE A 143 -14.35 -10.56 -14.20
N ALA A 144 -14.83 -9.76 -13.23
CA ALA A 144 -15.00 -10.21 -11.85
C ALA A 144 -16.00 -11.38 -11.74
N LEU A 145 -17.11 -11.34 -12.50
CA LEU A 145 -18.09 -12.43 -12.53
C LEU A 145 -17.52 -13.71 -13.15
N VAL A 146 -16.74 -13.60 -14.24
CA VAL A 146 -16.10 -14.76 -14.88
C VAL A 146 -15.07 -15.39 -13.96
N LEU A 147 -14.28 -14.58 -13.25
CA LEU A 147 -13.31 -15.07 -12.26
C LEU A 147 -14.01 -15.75 -11.07
N ALA A 148 -15.10 -15.17 -10.56
CA ALA A 148 -15.90 -15.80 -9.50
C ALA A 148 -16.49 -17.14 -9.97
N ALA A 149 -17.00 -17.22 -11.20
CA ALA A 149 -17.52 -18.44 -11.78
C ALA A 149 -16.43 -19.52 -11.93
N LEU A 150 -15.21 -19.15 -12.36
CA LEU A 150 -14.07 -20.08 -12.45
C LEU A 150 -13.61 -20.59 -11.08
N LEU A 151 -13.64 -19.73 -10.06
CA LEU A 151 -13.32 -20.12 -8.69
C LEU A 151 -14.32 -21.14 -8.13
N VAL A 152 -15.62 -20.91 -8.36
CA VAL A 152 -16.69 -21.83 -7.96
C VAL A 152 -16.60 -23.15 -8.74
N LEU A 153 -16.26 -23.10 -10.03
CA LEU A 153 -16.05 -24.31 -10.82
C LEU A 153 -14.85 -25.10 -10.31
N GLY A 154 -13.75 -24.41 -9.98
CA GLY A 154 -12.54 -25.02 -9.42
C GLY A 154 -12.79 -25.71 -8.08
N THR A 155 -13.53 -25.07 -7.17
CA THR A 155 -13.90 -25.67 -5.89
C THR A 155 -14.86 -26.85 -6.05
N ALA A 156 -15.82 -26.78 -6.98
CA ALA A 156 -16.73 -27.87 -7.29
C ALA A 156 -15.98 -29.08 -7.88
N VAL A 157 -15.04 -28.85 -8.80
CA VAL A 157 -14.18 -29.90 -9.39
C VAL A 157 -13.28 -30.53 -8.34
N TRP A 158 -12.69 -29.72 -7.44
CA TRP A 158 -11.91 -30.22 -6.31
C TRP A 158 -12.75 -31.12 -5.40
N TRP A 159 -13.96 -30.69 -5.04
CA TRP A 159 -14.88 -31.51 -4.26
C TRP A 159 -15.25 -32.83 -4.97
N LEU A 160 -15.44 -32.80 -6.30
CA LEU A 160 -15.74 -33.98 -7.10
C LEU A 160 -14.58 -34.97 -7.19
N LEU A 161 -13.35 -34.49 -7.30
CA LEU A 161 -12.15 -35.33 -7.44
C LEU A 161 -11.67 -35.94 -6.11
N PHE A 162 -11.96 -35.32 -4.97
CA PHE A 162 -11.45 -35.75 -3.66
C PHE A 162 -12.49 -36.47 -2.78
N LYS A 163 -13.71 -36.67 -3.28
CA LYS A 163 -14.80 -37.37 -2.58
C LYS A 163 -14.52 -38.84 -2.22
N ASP A 164 -13.64 -39.52 -2.95
CA ASP A 164 -13.45 -40.97 -2.81
C ASP A 164 -12.19 -41.40 -2.03
N THR A 165 -11.56 -40.49 -1.26
CA THR A 165 -10.38 -40.84 -0.43
C THR A 165 -10.76 -41.39 0.96
N ALA A 166 -11.87 -42.11 1.08
CA ALA A 166 -12.24 -42.82 2.29
C ALA A 166 -11.58 -44.22 2.30
N SER A 167 -10.49 -44.36 3.06
CA SER A 167 -9.79 -45.62 3.32
C SER A 167 -10.75 -46.72 3.79
N THR A 168 -11.06 -47.69 2.93
CA THR A 168 -11.76 -48.92 3.32
C THR A 168 -10.81 -49.78 4.17
N ARG A 169 -10.96 -49.73 5.50
CA ARG A 169 -10.24 -50.63 6.41
C ARG A 169 -10.72 -52.07 6.17
N ARG A 170 -9.81 -52.97 5.78
CA ARG A 170 -10.08 -54.40 5.67
C ARG A 170 -10.41 -54.98 7.05
N PRO A 171 -11.52 -55.72 7.23
CA PRO A 171 -11.77 -56.44 8.46
C PRO A 171 -10.77 -57.60 8.57
N VAL A 172 -10.01 -57.63 9.67
CA VAL A 172 -9.10 -58.74 10.00
C VAL A 172 -9.94 -59.88 10.54
N VAL A 173 -9.98 -61.02 9.82
CA VAL A 173 -10.59 -62.25 10.32
C VAL A 173 -9.71 -62.80 11.44
N GLN A 174 -10.22 -62.80 12.67
CA GLN A 174 -9.52 -63.39 13.83
C GLN A 174 -9.71 -64.91 13.83
N PRO A 175 -8.64 -65.72 13.96
CA PRO A 175 -8.78 -67.17 14.12
C PRO A 175 -9.37 -67.51 15.51
N PRO A 176 -10.11 -68.64 15.66
CA PRO A 176 -10.76 -68.99 16.92
C PRO A 176 -9.72 -69.26 18.02
N MET A 177 -9.93 -68.67 19.19
CA MET A 177 -9.07 -68.84 20.36
C MET A 177 -9.24 -70.24 20.96
N LEU A 178 -8.14 -70.96 21.16
CA LEU A 178 -8.11 -72.12 22.05
C LEU A 178 -8.25 -71.64 23.50
N ALA A 179 -9.32 -72.06 24.18
CA ALA A 179 -9.53 -71.76 25.59
C ALA A 179 -8.48 -72.50 26.44
N LEU A 180 -7.57 -71.75 27.07
CA LEU A 180 -6.71 -72.27 28.13
C LEU A 180 -7.51 -72.33 29.45
N PRO A 181 -7.33 -73.36 30.30
CA PRO A 181 -8.00 -73.43 31.58
C PRO A 181 -7.54 -72.29 32.51
N PRO A 182 -8.40 -71.81 33.42
CA PRO A 182 -8.11 -70.65 34.26
C PRO A 182 -6.91 -70.92 35.20
N PRO A 183 -6.04 -69.93 35.44
CA PRO A 183 -4.91 -70.07 36.36
C PRO A 183 -5.40 -70.18 37.82
N PRO A 184 -4.64 -70.86 38.70
CA PRO A 184 -5.00 -70.99 40.12
C PRO A 184 -4.98 -69.62 40.84
N PRO A 185 -5.77 -69.47 41.92
CA PRO A 185 -5.87 -68.20 42.64
C PRO A 185 -4.55 -67.79 43.30
N PRO A 186 -4.23 -66.47 43.35
CA PRO A 186 -3.00 -65.95 43.94
C PRO A 186 -3.02 -66.01 45.48
N PRO A 187 -1.85 -66.15 46.14
CA PRO A 187 -1.74 -66.08 47.60
C PRO A 187 -2.06 -64.68 48.14
N PRO A 188 -2.50 -64.56 49.41
CA PRO A 188 -2.89 -63.28 49.99
C PRO A 188 -1.70 -62.30 50.12
N PRO A 189 -1.93 -60.99 49.92
CA PRO A 189 -0.89 -59.96 49.95
C PRO A 189 -0.38 -59.69 51.38
N PRO A 190 0.92 -59.36 51.57
CA PRO A 190 1.44 -58.94 52.86
C PRO A 190 0.90 -57.57 53.29
N GLU A 191 0.74 -57.38 54.60
CA GLU A 191 0.24 -56.15 55.23
C GLU A 191 1.14 -54.93 54.95
N LYS A 192 0.52 -53.78 54.64
CA LYS A 192 1.19 -52.50 54.40
C LYS A 192 1.68 -51.87 55.71
N PRO A 193 2.87 -51.25 55.75
CA PRO A 193 3.24 -50.31 56.81
C PRO A 193 2.32 -49.05 56.78
N PRO A 194 2.13 -48.37 57.93
CA PRO A 194 1.21 -47.23 58.03
C PRO A 194 1.67 -46.02 57.23
N GLU A 195 0.68 -45.32 56.67
CA GLU A 195 0.81 -44.09 55.87
C GLU A 195 0.98 -42.87 56.80
N PRO A 196 1.92 -41.94 56.54
CA PRO A 196 2.09 -40.75 57.37
C PRO A 196 0.97 -39.74 57.13
N GLU A 197 0.44 -39.21 58.23
CA GLU A 197 -0.62 -38.21 58.30
C GLU A 197 -0.16 -36.87 57.71
N THR A 198 -1.01 -36.27 56.87
CA THR A 198 -0.91 -34.88 56.40
C THR A 198 -1.12 -33.91 57.56
N PRO A 199 -0.23 -32.95 57.83
CA PRO A 199 -0.51 -31.86 58.75
C PRO A 199 -1.53 -30.87 58.17
N PRO A 200 -2.39 -30.27 59.01
CA PRO A 200 -3.46 -29.37 58.59
C PRO A 200 -2.97 -27.99 58.13
N GLU A 201 -3.78 -27.40 57.26
CA GLU A 201 -3.71 -26.03 56.74
C GLU A 201 -3.84 -25.01 57.89
N GLU A 202 -2.80 -24.20 58.10
CA GLU A 202 -2.76 -23.16 59.13
C GLU A 202 -3.07 -21.80 58.51
N THR A 203 -4.27 -21.30 58.79
CA THR A 203 -4.68 -19.91 58.58
C THR A 203 -3.86 -18.99 59.49
N VAL A 204 -3.10 -18.06 58.92
CA VAL A 204 -2.42 -17.00 59.68
C VAL A 204 -3.15 -15.67 59.50
N PRO A 205 -3.47 -14.95 60.60
CA PRO A 205 -4.24 -13.71 60.57
C PRO A 205 -3.40 -12.47 60.26
N GLU A 206 -4.12 -11.44 59.82
CA GLU A 206 -3.66 -10.07 59.55
C GLU A 206 -3.16 -9.36 60.82
N PRO A 207 -2.01 -8.66 60.80
CA PRO A 207 -1.62 -7.77 61.89
C PRO A 207 -1.87 -6.28 61.57
N GLU A 208 -2.48 -5.61 62.54
CA GLU A 208 -2.67 -4.15 62.67
C GLU A 208 -1.35 -3.36 62.88
N PRO A 209 -1.36 -2.02 62.69
CA PRO A 209 -0.16 -1.21 62.55
C PRO A 209 0.37 -0.68 63.89
N LEU A 210 1.70 -0.52 64.01
CA LEU A 210 2.31 0.27 65.08
C LEU A 210 3.48 1.12 64.59
N ASP A 211 3.45 2.35 65.09
CA ASP A 211 4.24 3.54 64.77
C ASP A 211 5.76 3.42 64.99
N GLN A 212 6.54 4.17 64.20
CA GLN A 212 7.93 4.53 64.51
C GLN A 212 8.26 5.97 64.03
N PRO A 213 9.28 6.63 64.62
CA PRO A 213 9.30 8.07 64.96
C PRO A 213 9.86 9.01 63.87
N THR A 214 9.61 10.31 64.02
CA THR A 214 10.20 11.47 63.29
C THR A 214 11.49 11.98 63.97
N PRO A 215 12.28 12.95 63.44
CA PRO A 215 12.53 13.42 62.06
C PRO A 215 14.05 13.71 61.73
N ALA A 216 14.41 13.82 60.44
CA ALA A 216 15.51 14.68 59.94
C ALA A 216 15.33 14.98 58.42
N GLU A 217 15.62 16.22 58.02
CA GLU A 217 15.31 16.89 56.74
C GLU A 217 16.19 16.54 55.50
N GLU A 218 15.51 16.60 54.33
CA GLU A 218 15.89 17.06 52.96
C GLU A 218 17.08 16.48 52.15
N PRO A 219 17.09 16.58 50.79
CA PRO A 219 16.13 17.24 49.88
C PRO A 219 15.52 16.32 48.79
N THR A 220 14.53 16.89 48.10
CA THR A 220 13.65 16.31 47.08
C THR A 220 14.35 15.85 45.78
N PRO A 221 13.87 14.76 45.15
CA PRO A 221 13.87 14.64 43.71
C PRO A 221 12.45 14.80 43.15
N THR A 222 12.42 15.44 41.99
CA THR A 222 11.31 15.81 41.12
C THR A 222 10.29 14.67 40.90
N PRO A 223 8.98 14.97 40.70
CA PRO A 223 8.00 13.92 40.40
C PRO A 223 8.31 13.25 39.07
N ASP A 224 8.63 11.97 39.14
CA ASP A 224 8.69 11.02 38.04
C ASP A 224 7.26 10.71 37.60
N ASN A 225 6.76 11.44 36.59
CA ASN A 225 5.55 11.07 35.87
C ASN A 225 5.95 10.17 34.70
N ALA A 226 6.23 8.91 34.99
CA ALA A 226 6.24 7.85 33.99
C ALA A 226 4.85 7.20 34.00
N ASP A 227 3.99 7.62 33.06
CA ASP A 227 2.82 6.84 32.69
C ASP A 227 3.28 5.45 32.19
N PRO A 228 2.54 4.36 32.50
CA PRO A 228 2.91 3.02 32.09
C PRO A 228 2.98 2.92 30.56
N VAL A 229 4.14 2.47 30.08
CA VAL A 229 4.44 2.29 28.66
C VAL A 229 3.44 1.31 28.05
N THR A 230 2.51 1.83 27.24
CA THR A 230 1.70 1.03 26.34
C THR A 230 2.50 0.76 25.06
N MET A 231 2.43 -0.48 24.55
CA MET A 231 3.17 -0.93 23.35
C MET A 231 2.66 -0.33 22.02
N ASP A 232 1.71 0.61 22.05
CA ASP A 232 1.13 1.29 20.89
C ASP A 232 1.40 2.80 20.93
N ALA A 233 2.65 3.20 21.13
CA ALA A 233 3.05 4.58 20.87
C ALA A 233 3.32 4.74 19.37
N ASP A 234 2.43 5.44 18.67
CA ASP A 234 2.74 5.98 17.34
C ASP A 234 4.04 6.78 17.45
N ALA A 235 5.01 6.46 16.59
CA ALA A 235 6.29 7.13 16.56
C ALA A 235 6.08 8.65 16.38
N GLN A 236 6.26 9.42 17.46
CA GLN A 236 6.30 10.87 17.40
C GLN A 236 7.65 11.29 16.78
N ALA A 237 7.73 11.20 15.46
CA ALA A 237 8.80 11.81 14.68
C ALA A 237 8.58 13.33 14.69
N GLY A 238 9.59 14.08 15.17
CA GLY A 238 9.56 15.55 15.15
C GLY A 238 9.18 16.04 13.76
N GLY A 239 8.14 16.87 13.69
CA GLY A 239 7.56 17.32 12.42
C GLY A 239 8.63 17.93 11.53
N ASP A 240 8.78 17.39 10.32
CA ASP A 240 9.64 17.99 9.30
C ASP A 240 8.97 19.26 8.77
N ASN A 241 9.77 20.29 8.45
CA ASN A 241 9.32 21.56 7.86
C ASN A 241 8.53 21.40 6.54
N PHE A 242 8.51 20.19 5.96
CA PHE A 242 7.77 19.84 4.74
C PHE A 242 6.35 19.32 4.98
N GLY A 243 5.91 19.18 6.23
CA GLY A 243 4.58 18.67 6.55
C GLY A 243 4.35 17.20 6.16
N ILE A 244 5.43 16.45 5.93
CA ILE A 244 5.38 15.01 5.65
C ILE A 244 5.64 14.28 6.98
N GLN A 245 4.58 13.80 7.62
CA GLN A 245 4.71 12.89 8.75
C GLN A 245 5.17 11.52 8.22
N SER A 246 6.41 11.14 8.52
CA SER A 246 6.95 9.82 8.16
C SER A 246 6.40 8.74 9.10
N GLY A 247 5.09 8.46 8.98
CA GLY A 247 4.41 7.32 9.59
C GLY A 247 4.01 6.30 8.53
N SER A 248 4.10 5.03 8.87
CA SER A 248 3.65 3.93 8.01
C SER A 248 2.16 4.04 7.72
N GLY A 249 1.80 4.27 6.45
CA GLY A 249 0.48 3.91 5.92
C GLY A 249 -0.70 4.75 6.41
N GLY A 250 -0.87 5.96 5.88
CA GLY A 250 -2.10 6.72 6.02
C GLY A 250 -1.91 8.15 5.58
N GLY A 251 -2.44 8.52 4.41
CA GLY A 251 -2.27 9.86 3.84
C GLY A 251 -2.88 10.94 4.74
N SER A 252 -2.04 11.66 5.48
CA SER A 252 -2.43 12.90 6.15
C SER A 252 -2.30 14.06 5.17
N SER A 253 -3.41 14.38 4.49
CA SER A 253 -3.59 15.67 3.82
C SER A 253 -3.74 16.75 4.89
N GLY A 254 -2.61 17.22 5.45
CA GLY A 254 -2.57 18.33 6.39
C GLY A 254 -2.89 19.65 5.69
N VAL A 255 -4.16 20.08 5.72
CA VAL A 255 -4.55 21.46 5.38
C VAL A 255 -4.21 22.36 6.56
N GLY A 256 -2.93 22.67 6.69
CA GLY A 256 -2.43 23.76 7.53
C GLY A 256 -2.53 25.08 6.78
N ARG A 257 -2.95 26.14 7.49
CA ARG A 257 -3.08 27.53 7.01
C ARG A 257 -1.70 28.08 6.59
N GLY A 258 -1.26 27.76 5.37
CA GLY A 258 0.08 28.07 4.83
C GLY A 258 0.78 26.90 4.13
N GLY A 259 0.24 25.68 4.19
CA GLY A 259 0.95 24.44 3.83
C GLY A 259 0.84 23.97 2.38
N ALA A 260 -0.02 24.56 1.54
CA ALA A 260 -0.22 24.07 0.17
C ALA A 260 1.04 24.22 -0.71
N GLY A 261 1.75 25.35 -0.60
CA GLY A 261 2.98 25.61 -1.34
C GLY A 261 4.20 24.86 -0.78
N ASN A 262 4.31 24.75 0.54
CA ASN A 262 5.43 24.03 1.18
C ASN A 262 5.34 22.52 0.93
N ALA A 263 4.15 21.95 0.99
CA ALA A 263 3.92 20.52 0.73
C ALA A 263 4.15 20.17 -0.75
N SER A 264 3.72 21.03 -1.69
CA SER A 264 3.98 20.81 -3.11
C SER A 264 5.47 20.93 -3.45
N TYR A 265 6.17 21.92 -2.87
CA TYR A 265 7.60 22.07 -3.03
C TYR A 265 8.39 20.91 -2.42
N GLY A 266 7.99 20.41 -1.25
CA GLY A 266 8.59 19.22 -0.64
C GLY A 266 8.51 17.98 -1.55
N ARG A 267 7.39 17.78 -2.26
CA ARG A 267 7.27 16.71 -3.25
C ARG A 267 8.22 16.90 -4.44
N TYR A 268 8.34 18.12 -4.94
CA TYR A 268 9.27 18.45 -6.03
C TYR A 268 10.73 18.20 -5.61
N LEU A 269 11.13 18.68 -4.44
CA LEU A 269 12.48 18.48 -3.90
C LEU A 269 12.76 16.99 -3.67
N GLY A 270 11.80 16.24 -3.12
CA GLY A 270 11.91 14.80 -2.95
C GLY A 270 12.13 14.06 -4.27
N TYR A 271 11.39 14.42 -5.32
CA TYR A 271 11.57 13.87 -6.67
C TYR A 271 12.99 14.13 -7.21
N LEU A 272 13.50 15.36 -7.07
CA LEU A 272 14.84 15.72 -7.52
C LEU A 272 15.93 14.94 -6.78
N MET A 273 15.81 14.85 -5.45
CA MET A 273 16.76 14.10 -4.64
C MET A 273 16.75 12.61 -4.99
N GLN A 274 15.57 12.03 -5.16
CA GLN A 274 15.42 10.66 -5.63
C GLN A 274 16.04 10.46 -7.02
N GLN A 275 15.86 11.41 -7.95
CA GLN A 275 16.44 11.35 -9.28
C GLN A 275 17.97 11.43 -9.24
N ALA A 276 18.54 12.31 -8.41
CA ALA A 276 19.98 12.44 -8.25
C ALA A 276 20.61 11.17 -7.67
N ILE A 277 19.99 10.62 -6.63
CA ILE A 277 20.39 9.34 -6.03
C ILE A 277 20.27 8.20 -7.04
N SER A 278 19.21 8.20 -7.85
CA SER A 278 18.98 7.19 -8.90
C SER A 278 19.88 7.36 -10.13
N ARG A 279 20.70 8.40 -10.22
CA ARG A 279 21.73 8.52 -11.27
C ARG A 279 23.05 7.89 -10.84
N ASP A 280 23.35 7.88 -9.55
CA ASP A 280 24.58 7.28 -9.03
C ASP A 280 24.46 5.75 -8.93
N ALA A 281 25.32 5.03 -9.66
CA ALA A 281 25.32 3.57 -9.68
C ALA A 281 25.78 2.95 -8.36
N ARG A 282 26.55 3.68 -7.54
CA ARG A 282 27.02 3.22 -6.21
C ARG A 282 25.85 3.09 -5.25
N VAL A 283 24.99 4.12 -5.22
CA VAL A 283 23.86 4.21 -4.29
C VAL A 283 22.78 3.16 -4.60
N LYS A 284 22.54 2.84 -5.88
CA LYS A 284 21.54 1.85 -6.32
C LYS A 284 21.73 0.44 -5.76
N ARG A 285 22.96 0.07 -5.36
CA ARG A 285 23.30 -1.29 -4.94
C ARG A 285 23.29 -1.45 -3.43
N LEU A 286 23.11 -0.36 -2.70
CA LEU A 286 23.22 -0.28 -1.25
C LEU A 286 21.83 -0.16 -0.62
N ALA A 287 21.66 -0.79 0.54
CA ALA A 287 20.52 -0.56 1.41
C ALA A 287 20.95 0.37 2.53
N PHE A 288 20.21 1.46 2.73
CA PHE A 288 20.55 2.49 3.71
C PHE A 288 19.32 3.30 4.11
N GLN A 289 19.36 3.88 5.29
CA GLN A 289 18.40 4.87 5.76
C GLN A 289 19.16 5.94 6.53
N LEU A 290 19.17 7.17 6.02
CA LEU A 290 19.91 8.28 6.61
C LEU A 290 19.10 9.56 6.59
N GLN A 291 19.47 10.49 7.47
CA GLN A 291 18.81 11.79 7.59
C GLN A 291 19.79 12.90 7.30
N VAL A 292 19.40 13.83 6.42
CA VAL A 292 20.21 14.98 6.02
C VAL A 292 19.46 16.29 6.23
N ASN A 293 20.21 17.32 6.55
CA ASN A 293 19.76 18.71 6.50
C ASN A 293 20.25 19.32 5.19
N VAL A 294 19.35 20.03 4.50
CA VAL A 294 19.58 20.63 3.20
C VAL A 294 19.33 22.14 3.31
N TRP A 295 20.24 22.97 2.82
CA TRP A 295 20.07 24.41 2.71
C TRP A 295 19.96 24.78 1.25
N LEU A 296 18.92 25.53 0.91
CA LEU A 296 18.69 26.05 -0.42
C LEU A 296 18.61 27.57 -0.34
N ALA A 297 19.32 28.24 -1.23
CA ALA A 297 19.22 29.69 -1.39
C ALA A 297 17.83 30.07 -1.96
N PRO A 298 17.37 31.31 -1.76
CA PRO A 298 16.12 31.80 -2.35
C PRO A 298 16.08 31.73 -3.88
N ASP A 299 17.23 31.68 -4.54
CA ASP A 299 17.34 31.53 -6.00
C ASP A 299 17.26 30.07 -6.48
N GLY A 300 17.10 29.11 -5.55
CA GLY A 300 17.04 27.68 -5.85
C GLY A 300 18.40 26.98 -5.89
N ARG A 301 19.50 27.62 -5.50
CA ARG A 301 20.82 26.96 -5.46
C ARG A 301 21.02 26.16 -4.18
N LEU A 302 21.53 24.93 -4.29
CA LEU A 302 21.92 24.12 -3.14
C LEU A 302 23.17 24.69 -2.49
N GLU A 303 23.02 25.24 -1.28
CA GLU A 303 24.11 25.87 -0.54
C GLU A 303 24.89 24.85 0.28
N LYS A 304 24.18 23.94 0.95
CA LYS A 304 24.79 23.02 1.90
C LYS A 304 23.96 21.76 2.09
N VAL A 305 24.63 20.64 2.29
CA VAL A 305 24.03 19.37 2.71
C VAL A 305 24.87 18.81 3.87
N GLU A 306 24.23 18.58 5.01
CA GLU A 306 24.86 18.00 6.19
C GLU A 306 24.16 16.71 6.60
N LEU A 307 24.95 15.71 6.98
CA LEU A 307 24.44 14.47 7.55
C LEU A 307 24.04 14.70 9.00
N VAL A 308 22.78 14.44 9.33
CA VAL A 308 22.26 14.49 10.71
C VAL A 308 22.40 13.13 11.35
N ARG A 309 21.99 12.08 10.62
CA ARG A 309 22.05 10.69 11.07
C ARG A 309 22.52 9.81 9.93
N GLY A 310 23.65 9.14 10.12
CA GLY A 310 24.21 8.17 9.16
C GLY A 310 23.39 6.88 9.08
N SER A 311 23.58 6.14 7.99
CA SER A 311 22.89 4.87 7.74
C SER A 311 23.52 3.66 8.42
N GLY A 312 24.69 3.85 9.05
CA GLY A 312 25.52 2.75 9.55
C GLY A 312 26.41 2.12 8.47
N ASN A 313 26.32 2.59 7.21
CA ASN A 313 27.24 2.26 6.14
C ASN A 313 27.88 3.55 5.60
N GLU A 314 29.16 3.73 5.91
CA GLU A 314 29.92 4.92 5.53
C GLU A 314 30.02 5.10 4.01
N GLU A 315 30.11 4.00 3.24
CA GLU A 315 30.12 4.05 1.78
C GLU A 315 28.79 4.59 1.23
N ALA A 316 27.67 4.17 1.84
CA ALA A 316 26.35 4.64 1.46
C ALA A 316 26.15 6.13 1.83
N ASP A 317 26.60 6.53 3.03
CA ASP A 317 26.48 7.90 3.51
C ASP A 317 27.25 8.87 2.61
N VAL A 318 28.51 8.54 2.28
CA VAL A 318 29.33 9.35 1.37
C VAL A 318 28.72 9.41 -0.03
N ALA A 319 28.31 8.26 -0.59
CA ALA A 319 27.75 8.21 -1.93
C ALA A 319 26.44 9.01 -2.06
N VAL A 320 25.59 8.99 -1.03
CA VAL A 320 24.34 9.78 -1.02
C VAL A 320 24.64 11.27 -0.90
N LEU A 321 25.53 11.68 0.00
CA LEU A 321 25.90 13.10 0.15
C LEU A 321 26.50 13.67 -1.14
N ASP A 322 27.36 12.92 -1.82
CA ASP A 322 27.94 13.33 -3.10
C ASP A 322 26.88 13.43 -4.20
N ALA A 323 25.96 12.46 -4.28
CA ALA A 323 24.87 12.50 -5.24
C ALA A 323 23.97 13.73 -5.04
N LEU A 324 23.70 14.12 -3.79
CA LEU A 324 22.90 15.30 -3.48
C LEU A 324 23.62 16.60 -3.83
N ARG A 325 24.93 16.69 -3.59
CA ARG A 325 25.75 17.87 -3.96
C ARG A 325 25.77 18.12 -5.47
N GLN A 326 25.58 17.08 -6.29
CA GLN A 326 25.54 17.19 -7.75
C GLN A 326 24.23 17.78 -8.30
N ILE A 327 23.17 17.94 -7.47
CA ILE A 327 21.90 18.54 -7.90
C ILE A 327 22.10 19.99 -8.38
N GLY A 328 23.06 20.72 -7.79
CA GLY A 328 23.38 22.08 -8.20
C GLY A 328 22.24 23.06 -7.93
N LYS A 329 21.69 23.67 -8.99
CA LYS A 329 20.59 24.63 -8.91
C LYS A 329 19.29 23.97 -9.37
N VAL A 330 18.24 24.09 -8.56
CA VAL A 330 16.90 23.58 -8.90
C VAL A 330 16.12 24.60 -9.73
N ASP A 331 15.24 24.13 -10.60
CA ASP A 331 14.50 24.98 -11.54
C ASP A 331 13.39 25.79 -10.85
N GLN A 332 12.81 25.25 -9.78
CA GLN A 332 11.76 25.92 -9.01
C GLN A 332 12.34 26.58 -7.76
N MET A 333 12.10 27.88 -7.63
CA MET A 333 12.51 28.64 -6.45
C MET A 333 11.71 28.16 -5.22
N PRO A 334 12.38 28.00 -4.05
CA PRO A 334 11.67 27.65 -2.83
C PRO A 334 10.68 28.76 -2.46
N PRO A 335 9.46 28.42 -1.98
CA PRO A 335 8.54 29.44 -1.50
C PRO A 335 9.13 30.13 -0.27
N ALA A 336 8.90 31.44 -0.14
CA ALA A 336 9.44 32.24 0.98
C ALA A 336 8.96 31.78 2.36
N SER A 337 7.89 30.97 2.42
CA SER A 337 7.37 30.34 3.63
C SER A 337 8.12 29.07 4.06
N LEU A 338 9.15 28.65 3.31
CA LEU A 338 9.93 27.46 3.62
C LEU A 338 11.21 27.84 4.38
N ASP A 339 11.31 27.42 5.62
CA ASP A 339 12.49 27.64 6.46
C ASP A 339 13.51 26.50 6.27
N PHE A 340 14.80 26.86 6.24
CA PHE A 340 15.93 25.95 6.15
C PHE A 340 16.73 25.92 7.46
N PRO A 341 17.36 24.78 7.84
CA PRO A 341 17.54 23.57 7.05
C PRO A 341 16.28 22.74 6.84
N ALA A 342 16.12 22.30 5.61
CA ALA A 342 15.20 21.29 5.19
C ALA A 342 15.69 19.91 5.64
N ARG A 343 15.00 19.29 6.60
CA ARG A 343 15.32 17.93 7.07
C ARG A 343 14.66 16.89 6.16
N VAL A 344 15.46 15.95 5.67
CA VAL A 344 15.01 14.92 4.72
C VAL A 344 15.49 13.55 5.16
N LEU A 345 14.55 12.62 5.26
CA LEU A 345 14.84 11.19 5.43
C LEU A 345 14.99 10.54 4.06
N ILE A 346 16.12 9.87 3.85
CA ILE A 346 16.43 9.21 2.60
C ILE A 346 16.61 7.73 2.87
N GLN A 347 15.90 6.90 2.11
CA GLN A 347 15.97 5.44 2.21
C GLN A 347 16.25 4.83 0.84
N GLY A 348 17.19 3.90 0.80
CA GLY A 348 17.51 3.07 -0.35
C GLY A 348 17.36 1.60 0.03
N ARG A 349 16.78 0.80 -0.87
CA ARG A 349 16.71 -0.66 -0.72
C ARG A 349 17.52 -1.31 -1.82
N ARG A 350 18.28 -2.35 -1.46
CA ARG A 350 19.03 -3.14 -2.42
C ARG A 350 18.04 -3.90 -3.32
N PRO A 351 18.13 -3.78 -4.66
CA PRO A 351 17.29 -4.54 -5.55
C PRO A 351 17.62 -6.04 -5.43
N GLY A 352 16.61 -6.85 -5.09
CA GLY A 352 16.71 -8.31 -4.98
C GLY A 352 17.09 -8.86 -3.60
N ALA A 353 16.94 -8.07 -2.53
CA ALA A 353 17.03 -8.53 -1.14
C ALA A 353 15.64 -8.69 -0.51
#